data_AF-R7SDP5-F1
#
_entry.id   AF-R7SDP5-F1
#
_cell.length_a   1.000
_cell.length_b   1.000
_cell.length_c   1.000
_cell.angle_alpha   90.00
_cell.angle_beta   90.00
_cell.angle_gamma   90.00
#
_symmetry.space_group_name_H-M   'P 1'
#
loop_
_entity.id
_entity.type
_entity.pdbx_description
1 polymer ?
#
loop_
_entity_poly.entity_id
_entity_poly.type
_entity_poly.pdbx_seq_one_letter_code
_entity_poly.pdbx_strand_id
1 'polypeptide(L)'
;MKGAMRELNVPDLPLPHEISKLRVVETCIRNTLNAVRCSLKGQVEKSLEPGATTQNVAELTMAALGTSRIKATLQHYMRFAFLRWVSTSYPDASEQYWIKVDEKLLFARSKYQSATDLSVFFTAIYNNDVQKHGNPTSTHHTVVAPNKISEFQSVLNRHAGLVVPPPPEEESSKKRKRNKA
;
A
#
# COMPACT_ATOMS: atom_id res chain seq x y z
N MET A 1 -3.06 8.03 10.63
CA MET A 1 -2.27 9.18 10.10
C MET A 1 -2.26 10.41 11.02
N LYS A 2 -3.39 10.99 11.45
CA LYS A 2 -3.38 12.16 12.36
C LYS A 2 -2.57 11.93 13.65
N GLY A 3 -2.69 10.74 14.26
CA GLY A 3 -1.90 10.35 15.44
C GLY A 3 -0.39 10.38 15.17
N ALA A 4 0.05 9.76 14.07
CA ALA A 4 1.45 9.80 13.64
C ALA A 4 1.95 11.23 13.39
N MET A 5 1.15 12.10 12.75
CA MET A 5 1.54 13.49 12.50
C MET A 5 1.71 14.29 13.80
N ARG A 6 0.84 14.07 14.80
CA ARG A 6 0.99 14.67 16.12
C ARG A 6 2.26 14.20 16.81
N GLU A 7 2.50 12.89 16.81
CA GLU A 7 3.68 12.31 17.45
C GLU A 7 5.00 12.76 16.79
N LEU A 8 4.98 12.93 15.47
CA LEU A 8 6.11 13.45 14.71
C LEU A 8 6.26 14.98 14.77
N ASN A 9 5.45 15.65 15.61
CA ASN A 9 5.44 17.11 15.77
C ASN A 9 5.35 17.85 14.42
N VAL A 10 4.47 17.37 13.52
CA VAL A 10 4.22 18.08 12.26
C VAL A 10 3.67 19.47 12.59
N PRO A 11 4.33 20.55 12.13
CA PRO A 11 3.91 21.91 12.45
C PRO A 11 2.52 22.22 11.90
N ASP A 12 1.86 23.19 12.51
CA ASP A 12 0.57 23.74 12.07
C ASP A 12 -0.59 22.73 12.03
N LEU A 13 -0.47 21.61 12.74
CA LEU A 13 -1.59 20.68 12.87
C LEU A 13 -2.67 21.28 13.79
N PRO A 14 -3.93 21.40 13.33
CA PRO A 14 -5.00 21.97 14.14
C PRO A 14 -5.19 21.23 15.47
N LEU A 15 -5.67 21.94 16.48
CA LEU A 15 -6.00 21.33 17.78
C LEU A 15 -7.19 20.36 17.62
N PRO A 16 -7.33 19.34 18.49
CA PRO A 16 -8.38 18.33 18.37
C PRO A 16 -9.82 18.88 18.33
N HIS A 17 -10.06 20.05 18.92
CA HIS A 17 -11.37 20.70 18.97
C HIS A 17 -11.66 21.57 17.73
N GLU A 18 -10.67 21.83 16.86
CA GLU A 18 -10.83 22.62 15.64
C GLU A 18 -11.38 21.76 14.48
N ILE A 19 -12.60 21.24 14.65
CA ILE A 19 -13.20 20.21 13.78
C ILE A 19 -13.18 20.61 12.29
N SER A 20 -13.51 21.87 11.97
CA SER A 20 -13.53 22.37 10.59
C SER A 20 -12.14 22.33 9.95
N LYS A 21 -11.11 22.77 10.67
CA LYS A 21 -9.71 22.73 10.19
C LYS A 21 -9.22 21.29 10.07
N LEU A 22 -9.61 20.41 10.98
CA LEU A 22 -9.28 18.98 10.90
C LEU A 22 -9.87 18.32 9.64
N ARG A 23 -11.09 18.70 9.23
CA ARG A 23 -11.68 18.21 7.97
C ARG A 23 -10.87 18.64 6.75
N VAL A 24 -10.33 19.87 6.74
CA VAL A 24 -9.44 20.33 5.66
C VAL A 24 -8.18 19.47 5.58
N VAL A 25 -7.54 19.22 6.73
CA VAL A 25 -6.37 18.33 6.81
C VAL A 25 -6.69 16.92 6.31
N GLU A 26 -7.84 16.35 6.70
CA GLU A 26 -8.27 15.03 6.22
C GLU A 26 -8.45 14.99 4.70
N THR A 27 -9.05 16.03 4.11
CA THR A 27 -9.19 16.18 2.67
C THR A 27 -7.83 16.24 1.98
N CYS A 28 -6.89 17.04 2.50
CA CYS A 28 -5.53 17.13 1.96
C CYS A 28 -4.79 15.78 2.01
N ILE A 29 -4.90 15.06 3.13
CA ILE A 29 -4.33 13.71 3.28
C ILE A 29 -4.96 12.76 2.26
N ARG A 30 -6.28 12.76 2.12
CA ARG A 30 -6.99 11.89 1.16
C ARG A 30 -6.56 12.15 -0.28
N ASN A 31 -6.48 13.41 -0.68
CA ASN A 31 -6.04 13.78 -2.02
C ASN A 31 -4.60 13.33 -2.28
N THR A 32 -3.72 13.51 -1.29
CA THR A 32 -2.32 13.05 -1.38
C THR A 32 -2.25 11.53 -1.49
N LEU A 33 -3.00 10.79 -0.66
CA LEU A 33 -3.04 9.32 -0.72
C LEU A 33 -3.58 8.81 -2.06
N ASN A 34 -4.60 9.48 -2.62
CA ASN A 34 -5.12 9.16 -3.95
C ASN A 34 -4.07 9.39 -5.03
N ALA A 35 -3.36 10.52 -5.01
CA ALA A 35 -2.27 10.79 -5.95
C ALA A 35 -1.14 9.76 -5.83
N VAL A 36 -0.76 9.39 -4.61
CA VAL A 36 0.23 8.32 -4.36
C VAL A 36 -0.28 6.97 -4.88
N ARG A 37 -1.54 6.60 -4.63
CA ARG A 37 -2.15 5.38 -5.20
C ARG A 37 -2.09 5.37 -6.73
N CYS A 38 -2.43 6.47 -7.40
CA CYS A 38 -2.32 6.54 -8.85
C CYS A 38 -0.87 6.38 -9.32
N SER A 39 0.07 7.07 -8.67
CA SER A 39 1.50 6.97 -8.99
C SER A 39 2.04 5.55 -8.80
N LEU A 40 1.75 4.91 -7.67
CA LEU A 40 2.18 3.54 -7.36
C LEU A 40 1.63 2.55 -8.38
N LYS A 41 0.35 2.65 -8.75
CA LYS A 41 -0.25 1.80 -9.77
C LYS A 41 0.48 1.98 -11.11
N GLY A 42 0.71 3.23 -11.53
CA GLY A 42 1.45 3.52 -12.75
C GLY A 42 2.89 2.99 -12.75
N GLN A 43 3.59 3.01 -11.61
CA GLN A 43 4.92 2.40 -11.49
C GLN A 43 4.88 0.88 -11.63
N VAL A 44 3.87 0.23 -11.04
CA VAL A 44 3.66 -1.22 -11.18
C VAL A 44 3.39 -1.59 -12.64
N GLU A 45 2.47 -0.88 -13.32
CA GLU A 45 2.13 -1.12 -14.72
C GLU A 45 3.36 -0.93 -15.62
N LYS A 46 4.11 0.16 -15.46
CA LYS A 46 5.36 0.40 -16.20
C LYS A 46 6.39 -0.71 -15.97
N SER A 47 6.50 -1.23 -14.75
CA SER A 47 7.45 -2.31 -14.45
C SER A 47 7.12 -3.65 -15.12
N LEU A 48 5.91 -3.80 -15.65
CA LEU A 48 5.46 -4.99 -16.37
C LEU A 48 5.69 -4.88 -17.88
N GLU A 49 6.05 -3.71 -18.40
CA GLU A 49 6.34 -3.52 -19.81
C GLU A 49 7.62 -4.27 -20.22
N PRO A 50 7.68 -4.86 -21.43
CA PRO A 50 8.89 -5.53 -21.92
C PRO A 50 10.09 -4.59 -21.95
N GLY A 51 11.19 -4.98 -21.29
CA GLY A 51 12.42 -4.19 -21.24
C GLY A 51 12.37 -2.99 -20.27
N ALA A 52 11.37 -2.91 -19.40
CA ALA A 52 11.27 -1.86 -18.40
C ALA A 52 12.49 -1.85 -17.47
N THR A 53 13.06 -0.66 -17.23
CA THR A 53 14.19 -0.48 -16.29
C THR A 53 13.80 -0.80 -14.85
N THR A 54 12.51 -0.74 -14.52
CA THR A 54 11.95 -1.05 -13.21
C THR A 54 11.42 -2.48 -13.09
N GLN A 55 11.72 -3.37 -14.04
CA GLN A 55 11.24 -4.75 -14.03
C GLN A 55 11.66 -5.48 -12.74
N ASN A 56 12.91 -5.32 -12.32
CA ASN A 56 13.39 -5.84 -11.04
C ASN A 56 12.67 -5.15 -9.85
N VAL A 57 12.25 -5.92 -8.84
CA VAL A 57 11.50 -5.40 -7.68
C VAL A 57 12.26 -4.35 -6.87
N ALA A 58 13.60 -4.40 -6.85
CA ALA A 58 14.41 -3.37 -6.21
C ALA A 58 14.29 -2.03 -6.95
N GLU A 59 14.43 -2.03 -8.27
CA GLU A 59 14.28 -0.82 -9.10
C GLU A 59 12.84 -0.28 -9.04
N LEU A 60 11.82 -1.14 -9.10
CA LEU A 60 10.43 -0.73 -8.89
C LEU A 60 10.25 -0.05 -7.53
N THR A 61 10.78 -0.65 -6.46
CA THR A 61 10.65 -0.09 -5.12
C THR A 61 11.30 1.28 -5.03
N MET A 62 12.50 1.44 -5.58
CA MET A 62 13.19 2.72 -5.56
C MET A 62 12.49 3.78 -6.41
N ALA A 63 12.00 3.41 -7.60
CA ALA A 63 11.20 4.30 -8.44
C ALA A 63 9.91 4.75 -7.74
N ALA A 64 9.27 3.86 -7.00
CA ALA A 64 8.05 4.15 -6.27
C ALA A 64 8.28 4.97 -4.99
N LEU A 65 9.40 4.77 -4.29
CA LEU A 65 9.78 5.58 -3.13
C LEU A 65 10.26 6.98 -3.54
N GLY A 66 10.78 7.13 -4.77
CA GLY A 66 11.21 8.41 -5.33
C GLY A 66 12.17 9.16 -4.40
N THR A 67 11.88 10.44 -4.17
CA THR A 67 12.68 11.32 -3.29
C THR A 67 12.23 11.27 -1.82
N SER A 68 11.45 10.26 -1.43
CA SER A 68 10.96 10.17 -0.04
C SER A 68 12.08 9.90 0.96
N ARG A 69 11.84 10.26 2.22
CA ARG A 69 12.75 9.95 3.34
C ARG A 69 12.68 8.48 3.79
N ILE A 70 11.81 7.69 3.18
CA ILE A 70 11.59 6.28 3.51
C ILE A 70 12.76 5.46 2.99
N LYS A 71 13.37 4.66 3.85
CA LYS A 71 14.39 3.70 3.44
C LYS A 71 13.73 2.39 3.04
N ALA A 72 14.14 1.85 1.89
CA ALA A 72 13.68 0.57 1.42
C ALA A 72 14.07 -0.54 2.40
N THR A 73 13.15 -1.47 2.64
CA THR A 73 13.38 -2.68 3.45
C THR A 73 12.88 -3.88 2.65
N LEU A 74 13.25 -5.09 3.04
CA LEU A 74 12.75 -6.30 2.39
C LEU A 74 11.21 -6.36 2.36
N GLN A 75 10.54 -5.85 3.40
CA GLN A 75 9.08 -5.77 3.42
C GLN A 75 8.52 -4.84 2.34
N HIS A 76 9.25 -3.81 1.92
CA HIS A 76 8.83 -2.98 0.78
C HIS A 76 8.87 -3.80 -0.50
N TYR A 77 9.94 -4.57 -0.73
CA TYR A 77 10.04 -5.44 -1.90
C TYR A 77 8.89 -6.45 -1.95
N MET A 78 8.58 -7.09 -0.82
CA MET A 78 7.44 -8.01 -0.71
C MET A 78 6.09 -7.33 -1.01
N ARG A 79 5.87 -6.10 -0.54
CA ARG A 79 4.66 -5.33 -0.83
C ARG A 79 4.55 -4.97 -2.31
N PHE A 80 5.66 -4.56 -2.95
CA PHE A 80 5.66 -4.25 -4.39
C PHE A 80 5.48 -5.50 -5.26
N ALA A 81 6.09 -6.62 -4.88
CA ALA A 81 5.83 -7.92 -5.51
C ALA A 81 4.35 -8.31 -5.39
N PHE A 82 3.72 -8.09 -4.23
CA PHE A 82 2.29 -8.32 -4.06
C PHE A 82 1.42 -7.42 -4.96
N LEU A 83 1.73 -6.12 -5.04
CA LEU A 83 1.01 -5.20 -5.93
C LEU A 83 1.12 -5.64 -7.39
N ARG A 84 2.31 -6.09 -7.83
CA ARG A 84 2.53 -6.61 -9.18
C ARG A 84 1.81 -7.94 -9.41
N TRP A 85 1.79 -8.83 -8.43
CA TRP A 85 1.02 -10.07 -8.48
C TRP A 85 -0.48 -9.81 -8.67
N VAL A 86 -1.05 -8.82 -7.97
CA VAL A 86 -2.46 -8.44 -8.17
C VAL A 86 -2.69 -7.92 -9.59
N SER A 87 -1.80 -7.08 -10.11
CA SER A 87 -1.94 -6.50 -11.46
C SER A 87 -1.90 -7.58 -12.55
N THR A 88 -0.99 -8.55 -12.42
CA THR A 88 -0.82 -9.63 -13.39
C THR A 88 -1.87 -10.74 -13.27
N SER A 89 -2.37 -10.99 -12.05
CA SER A 89 -3.35 -12.06 -11.80
C SER A 89 -4.79 -11.62 -12.05
N TYR A 90 -5.05 -10.31 -12.08
CA TYR A 90 -6.38 -9.72 -12.27
C TYR A 90 -6.33 -8.55 -13.26
N PRO A 91 -5.92 -8.78 -14.53
CA PRO A 91 -5.73 -7.72 -15.51
C PRO A 91 -7.02 -6.94 -15.82
N ASP A 92 -8.17 -7.61 -15.79
CA ASP A 92 -9.48 -7.00 -16.04
C ASP A 92 -9.93 -6.03 -14.93
N ALA A 93 -9.25 -6.04 -13.78
CA ALA A 93 -9.58 -5.18 -12.66
C ALA A 93 -8.84 -3.83 -12.70
N SER A 94 -8.33 -3.36 -13.86
CA SER A 94 -7.50 -2.14 -13.90
C SER A 94 -8.16 -0.92 -13.23
N GLU A 95 -9.42 -0.61 -13.55
CA GLU A 95 -10.15 0.51 -12.90
C GLU A 95 -10.43 0.25 -11.42
N GLN A 96 -10.59 -1.02 -11.05
CA GLN A 96 -10.88 -1.48 -9.69
C GLN A 96 -9.63 -2.02 -8.98
N TYR A 97 -8.43 -1.65 -9.45
CA TYR A 97 -7.18 -2.30 -9.07
C TYR A 97 -6.98 -2.25 -7.56
N TRP A 98 -7.22 -1.08 -6.98
CA TRP A 98 -7.09 -0.84 -5.55
C TRP A 98 -8.14 -1.58 -4.72
N ILE A 99 -9.37 -1.73 -5.23
CA ILE A 99 -10.41 -2.55 -4.60
C ILE A 99 -9.96 -4.01 -4.58
N LYS A 100 -9.38 -4.50 -5.69
CA LYS A 100 -8.86 -5.86 -5.78
C LYS A 100 -7.67 -6.09 -4.84
N VAL A 101 -6.77 -5.12 -4.72
CA VAL A 101 -5.67 -5.14 -3.73
C VAL A 101 -6.24 -5.30 -2.33
N ASP A 102 -7.22 -4.47 -1.95
CA ASP A 102 -7.85 -4.50 -0.63
C ASP A 102 -8.57 -5.84 -0.38
N GLU A 103 -9.29 -6.37 -1.38
CA GLU A 103 -9.93 -7.69 -1.33
C GLU A 103 -8.92 -8.82 -1.07
N LYS A 104 -7.76 -8.80 -1.76
CA LYS A 104 -6.74 -9.85 -1.59
C LYS A 104 -5.97 -9.74 -0.29
N LEU A 105 -5.78 -8.52 0.23
CA LEU A 105 -5.24 -8.33 1.57
C LEU A 105 -6.21 -8.84 2.64
N LEU A 106 -7.51 -8.55 2.49
CA LEU A 106 -8.53 -9.06 3.40
C LEU A 106 -8.60 -10.60 3.34
N PHE A 107 -8.61 -11.18 2.15
CA PHE A 107 -8.56 -12.62 1.96
C PHE A 107 -7.35 -13.26 2.66
N ALA A 108 -6.16 -12.70 2.47
CA ALA A 108 -4.95 -13.20 3.11
C ALA A 108 -5.07 -13.14 4.64
N ARG A 109 -5.57 -12.02 5.20
CA ARG A 109 -5.78 -11.87 6.63
C ARG A 109 -6.81 -12.85 7.21
N SER A 110 -7.89 -13.12 6.48
CA SER A 110 -8.93 -14.06 6.91
C SER A 110 -8.50 -15.52 6.81
N LYS A 111 -7.71 -15.86 5.78
CA LYS A 111 -7.24 -17.22 5.52
C LYS A 111 -6.03 -17.60 6.38
N TYR A 112 -5.10 -16.68 6.58
CA TYR A 112 -3.85 -16.91 7.30
C TYR A 112 -3.91 -16.20 8.66
N GLN A 113 -4.35 -16.93 9.69
CA GLN A 113 -4.64 -16.38 11.00
C GLN A 113 -3.39 -16.14 11.86
N SER A 114 -2.25 -16.77 11.53
CA SER A 114 -0.98 -16.55 12.21
C SER A 114 -0.08 -15.61 11.42
N ALA A 115 0.74 -14.83 12.13
CA ALA A 115 1.74 -13.96 11.51
C ALA A 115 2.75 -14.77 10.66
N THR A 116 3.06 -15.99 11.08
CA THR A 116 3.94 -16.90 10.35
C THR A 116 3.35 -17.30 9.01
N ASP A 117 2.10 -17.75 8.98
CA ASP A 117 1.44 -18.19 7.74
C ASP A 117 1.27 -17.03 6.76
N LEU A 118 0.93 -15.84 7.29
CA LEU A 118 0.83 -14.64 6.48
C LEU A 118 2.20 -14.26 5.89
N SER A 119 3.27 -14.39 6.68
CA SER A 119 4.65 -14.17 6.20
C SER A 119 5.03 -15.17 5.10
N VAL A 120 4.67 -16.45 5.25
CA VAL A 120 4.91 -17.48 4.22
C VAL A 120 4.18 -17.13 2.92
N PHE A 121 2.92 -16.70 3.01
CA PHE A 121 2.13 -16.27 1.84
C PHE A 121 2.81 -15.12 1.07
N PHE A 122 3.19 -14.04 1.75
CA PHE A 122 3.86 -12.91 1.09
C PHE A 122 5.27 -13.27 0.60
N THR A 123 5.99 -14.15 1.30
CA THR A 123 7.30 -14.63 0.88
C THR A 123 7.21 -15.46 -0.40
N ALA A 124 6.18 -16.31 -0.54
CA ALA A 124 5.94 -17.09 -1.75
C ALA A 124 5.68 -16.17 -2.96
N ILE A 125 4.86 -15.13 -2.78
CA ILE A 125 4.61 -14.13 -3.84
C ILE A 125 5.90 -13.41 -4.23
N TYR A 126 6.67 -12.96 -3.25
CA TYR A 126 7.96 -12.31 -3.49
C TYR A 126 8.95 -13.22 -4.24
N ASN A 127 9.10 -14.47 -3.82
CA ASN A 127 10.00 -15.40 -4.48
C ASN A 127 9.58 -15.69 -5.93
N ASN A 128 8.27 -15.78 -6.20
CA ASN A 128 7.76 -15.92 -7.56
C ASN A 128 8.06 -14.68 -8.42
N ASP A 129 7.92 -13.48 -7.85
CA ASP A 129 8.28 -12.22 -8.51
C ASP A 129 9.78 -12.17 -8.83
N VAL A 130 10.64 -12.53 -7.88
CA VAL A 130 12.09 -12.63 -8.08
C VAL A 130 12.47 -13.61 -9.19
N GLN A 131 11.84 -14.78 -9.23
CA GLN A 131 12.08 -15.77 -10.29
C GLN A 131 11.69 -15.25 -11.67
N LYS A 132 10.62 -14.46 -11.77
CA LYS A 132 10.10 -13.92 -13.04
C LYS A 132 10.83 -12.67 -13.51
N HIS A 133 11.20 -11.80 -12.59
CA HIS A 133 11.64 -10.43 -12.88
C HIS A 133 13.10 -10.15 -12.48
N GLY A 134 13.81 -11.17 -11.97
CA GLY A 134 15.22 -11.10 -11.63
C GLY A 134 15.50 -10.88 -10.14
N ASN A 135 16.73 -11.24 -9.74
CA ASN A 135 17.17 -11.15 -8.35
C ASN A 135 17.45 -9.70 -7.94
N PRO A 136 16.83 -9.15 -6.88
CA PRO A 136 17.09 -7.78 -6.44
C PRO A 136 18.54 -7.52 -6.02
N THR A 137 19.29 -8.55 -5.64
CA THR A 137 20.72 -8.40 -5.31
C THR A 137 21.60 -8.15 -6.54
N SER A 138 21.07 -8.26 -7.76
CA SER A 138 21.78 -7.89 -8.98
C SER A 138 21.79 -6.37 -9.23
N THR A 139 21.05 -5.60 -8.43
CA THR A 139 21.00 -4.14 -8.51
C THR A 139 21.96 -3.50 -7.51
N HIS A 140 22.24 -2.21 -7.66
CA HIS A 140 23.05 -1.46 -6.69
C HIS A 140 22.30 -1.07 -5.42
N HIS A 141 21.00 -1.40 -5.33
CA HIS A 141 20.15 -0.99 -4.22
C HIS A 141 20.21 -1.99 -3.08
N THR A 142 20.50 -1.50 -1.89
CA THR A 142 20.51 -2.31 -0.67
C THR A 142 19.31 -2.00 0.21
N VAL A 143 18.75 -3.03 0.83
CA VAL A 143 17.68 -2.88 1.81
C VAL A 143 18.26 -2.59 3.19
N VAL A 144 17.54 -1.77 3.95
CA VAL A 144 17.86 -1.48 5.35
C VAL A 144 17.14 -2.49 6.25
N ALA A 145 17.84 -2.96 7.29
CA ALA A 145 17.26 -3.84 8.29
C ALA A 145 16.14 -3.12 9.08
N PRO A 146 15.08 -3.81 9.54
CA PRO A 146 13.96 -3.18 10.24
C PRO A 146 14.36 -2.34 11.47
N ASN A 147 15.43 -2.71 12.18
CA ASN A 147 15.95 -1.98 13.34
C ASN A 147 16.86 -0.78 12.99
N LYS A 148 17.08 -0.52 11.70
CA LYS A 148 17.92 0.57 11.18
C LYS A 148 17.13 1.64 10.42
N ILE A 149 15.80 1.53 10.39
CA ILE A 149 14.94 2.56 9.81
C ILE A 149 14.88 3.80 10.73
N SER A 150 14.58 4.96 10.14
CA SER A 150 14.46 6.21 10.91
C SER A 150 13.29 6.16 11.90
N GLU A 151 13.36 6.96 12.97
CA GLU A 151 12.24 7.14 13.90
C GLU A 151 10.96 7.56 13.18
N PHE A 152 11.08 8.49 12.22
CA PHE A 152 9.98 8.91 11.37
C PHE A 152 9.26 7.72 10.71
N GLN A 153 10.01 6.80 10.10
CA GLN A 153 9.47 5.62 9.44
C GLN A 153 8.90 4.60 10.46
N SER A 154 9.55 4.44 11.61
CA SER A 154 9.08 3.57 12.69
C SER A 154 7.72 4.02 13.24
N VAL A 155 7.55 5.31 13.51
CA VAL A 155 6.28 5.88 13.99
C VAL A 155 5.18 5.67 12.95
N LEU A 156 5.45 5.96 11.68
CA LEU A 156 4.49 5.72 10.60
C LEU A 156 4.07 4.25 10.53
N ASN A 157 5.02 3.31 10.57
CA ASN A 157 4.74 1.88 10.52
C ASN A 157 3.86 1.43 11.69
N ARG A 158 4.16 1.90 12.91
CA ARG A 158 3.36 1.58 14.10
C ARG A 158 1.92 2.06 13.96
N HIS A 159 1.72 3.31 13.57
CA HIS A 159 0.37 3.87 13.38
C HIS A 159 -0.38 3.22 12.21
N ALA A 160 0.33 2.79 11.16
CA ALA A 160 -0.29 2.05 10.06
C ALA A 160 -0.81 0.68 10.49
N GLY A 161 -0.10 -0.01 11.41
CA GLY A 161 -0.51 -1.30 11.97
C GLY A 161 -1.79 -1.25 12.81
N LEU A 162 -2.21 -0.07 13.25
CA LEU A 162 -3.44 0.14 14.02
C LEU A 162 -4.68 0.36 13.14
N VAL A 163 -4.52 0.42 11.81
CA VAL A 163 -5.64 0.64 10.90
C VAL A 163 -6.50 -0.62 10.82
N VAL A 164 -7.77 -0.47 11.17
CA VAL A 164 -8.79 -1.51 11.02
C VAL A 164 -9.55 -1.25 9.71
N PRO A 165 -9.72 -2.27 8.85
CA PRO A 165 -10.53 -2.11 7.64
C PRO A 165 -11.98 -1.75 8.04
N PRO A 166 -12.69 -0.95 7.22
CA PRO A 166 -14.11 -0.72 7.44
C PRO A 166 -14.86 -2.06 7.43
N PRO A 167 -15.93 -2.20 8.23
CA PRO A 167 -16.78 -3.38 8.16
C PRO A 167 -17.30 -3.54 6.73
N PRO A 168 -17.49 -4.79 6.25
CA PRO A 168 -18.09 -5.01 4.93
C PRO A 168 -19.45 -4.31 4.88
N GLU A 169 -19.69 -3.51 3.84
CA GLU A 169 -20.99 -2.89 3.64
C GLU A 169 -22.02 -4.02 3.46
N GLU A 170 -22.97 -4.15 4.40
CA GLU A 170 -24.17 -4.95 4.15
C GLU A 170 -24.83 -4.39 2.89
N GLU A 171 -25.09 -5.25 1.90
CA GLU A 171 -25.83 -4.88 0.69
C GLU A 171 -27.18 -4.26 1.09
N SER A 172 -27.21 -2.93 1.21
CA SER A 172 -28.44 -2.23 1.53
C SER A 172 -29.40 -2.43 0.35
N SER A 173 -30.38 -3.29 0.60
CA SER A 173 -31.44 -3.67 -0.32
C SER A 173 -32.30 -2.46 -0.67
N LYS A 174 -31.83 -1.59 -1.57
CA LYS A 174 -32.66 -0.51 -2.16
C LYS A 174 -33.57 -1.09 -3.24
N LYS A 175 -34.53 -1.93 -2.84
CA LYS A 175 -35.77 -2.14 -3.61
C LYS A 175 -36.60 -0.86 -3.51
N ARG A 176 -36.38 0.05 -4.45
CA ARG A 176 -37.18 1.26 -4.66
C ARG A 176 -38.61 0.82 -5.03
N LYS A 177 -39.52 0.75 -4.05
CA LYS A 177 -40.96 0.59 -4.29
C LYS A 177 -41.42 1.79 -5.11
N ARG A 178 -41.71 1.55 -6.38
CA ARG A 178 -42.31 2.51 -7.30
C ARG A 178 -43.83 2.44 -7.05
N ASN A 179 -44.35 3.33 -6.21
CA ASN A 179 -45.79 3.52 -6.09
C ASN A 179 -46.31 4.06 -7.43
N LYS A 180 -47.19 3.31 -8.09
CA LYS A 180 -48.05 3.85 -9.13
C LYS A 180 -49.35 4.29 -8.45
N ALA A 181 -49.66 5.57 -8.61
CA ALA A 181 -51.01 6.10 -8.50
C ALA A 181 -51.88 5.60 -9.67
#